data_AF-A0A397U0V7-F1
#
_entry.id   AF-A0A397U0V7-F1
#
_cell.length_a   1.000
_cell.length_b   1.000
_cell.length_c   1.000
_cell.angle_alpha   90.00
_cell.angle_beta   90.00
_cell.angle_gamma   90.00
#
_symmetry.space_group_name_H-M   'P 1'
#
loop_
_entity.id
_entity.type
_entity.pdbx_description
1 polymer ?
#
loop_
_entity_poly.entity_id
_entity_poly.type
_entity_poly.pdbx_seq_one_letter_code
_entity_poly.pdbx_strand_id
1 'polypeptide(L)'
;MMKGIFVLICMVIGLSIIYESESRLVNFFYWTSHNQIPIQNQNQNQNKKFTGKFLHITDLHIDPDYTYPSDPTKFCHRKSHDSSKNTGGKFGALGDLGQEGCDSPLELINETFEYINKNFRDVDFVIYTGDTVRHNFDPYYKLSKEDVLDDHRRAVSHFMNTFDSKRTKIIPTLGNNDEWAHNVLPAGPNALLNNITEIWSPYDLNLTSDFTIGGYFRQDIHPKLSILSLNSMYFYTENPEINDCNKRSSPGAKQLKWLKSQLKSARKEHRNVYIMQHVPPLYIQGQAVYYPTCLHGYVQLIGQYSDIIYGHFTGHTDQDTLTFITASRKHKKRKYKLVLVKGTERPSKKLGKTYKNVVLVLNNAPSVVTVHNPAFRIYEYSTHTEDFGTLLDYTQYYTNLTEANEKGKLRWDIEYKARDFYKISKLRSKDWAKVFHRFKKPDRELWEKYVKHVNVSGT
;
A
#
# COMPACT_ATOMS: atom_id res chain seq x y z
N MET A 1 -28.68 63.49 37.55
CA MET A 1 -29.81 64.43 37.45
C MET A 1 -30.11 64.62 35.96
N MET A 2 -31.35 64.31 35.59
CA MET A 2 -32.07 64.46 34.32
C MET A 2 -31.64 65.53 33.29
N LYS A 3 -32.01 65.22 32.02
CA LYS A 3 -32.21 66.07 30.81
C LYS A 3 -30.98 66.20 29.89
N GLY A 4 -31.05 66.03 28.57
CA GLY A 4 -32.18 65.96 27.64
C GLY A 4 -31.96 66.92 26.46
N ILE A 5 -31.69 66.33 25.28
CA ILE A 5 -32.06 66.72 23.89
C ILE A 5 -32.01 68.22 23.45
N PHE A 6 -31.23 68.51 22.40
CA PHE A 6 -31.56 69.15 21.08
C PHE A 6 -30.28 69.77 20.47
N VAL A 7 -29.70 69.22 19.39
CA VAL A 7 -29.89 69.59 17.96
C VAL A 7 -29.48 71.02 17.62
N LEU A 8 -28.37 71.22 16.89
CA LEU A 8 -28.31 71.59 15.45
C LEU A 8 -26.91 72.16 15.07
N ILE A 9 -26.21 71.39 14.22
CA ILE A 9 -25.37 71.75 13.06
C ILE A 9 -24.72 73.16 13.00
N CYS A 10 -23.38 73.22 12.92
CA CYS A 10 -22.66 73.75 11.74
C CYS A 10 -21.12 73.72 11.88
N MET A 11 -20.51 73.17 10.83
CA MET A 11 -19.11 73.22 10.36
C MET A 11 -18.15 74.23 11.00
N VAL A 12 -16.95 73.74 11.38
CA VAL A 12 -15.69 74.48 11.26
C VAL A 12 -14.60 73.53 10.72
N ILE A 13 -13.88 74.06 9.73
CA ILE A 13 -12.78 73.49 8.95
C ILE A 13 -11.50 73.42 9.82
N GLY A 14 -10.67 72.38 9.65
CA GLY A 14 -9.36 72.31 10.28
C GLY A 14 -8.48 71.16 9.79
N LEU A 15 -7.71 71.44 8.74
CA LEU A 15 -6.44 70.85 8.28
C LEU A 15 -5.79 69.75 9.14
N SER A 16 -5.36 68.64 8.51
CA SER A 16 -3.93 68.38 8.20
C SER A 16 -3.71 67.00 7.56
N ILE A 17 -2.73 67.00 6.65
CA ILE A 17 -2.29 65.97 5.71
C ILE A 17 -1.54 64.83 6.43
N ILE A 18 -1.55 63.58 5.88
CA ILE A 18 -0.37 62.71 5.60
C ILE A 18 -0.80 61.27 5.23
N TYR A 19 -0.40 60.88 4.01
CA TYR A 19 -0.04 59.56 3.43
C TYR A 19 -0.84 58.27 3.72
N GLU A 20 -1.37 57.73 2.63
CA GLU A 20 -1.92 56.38 2.42
C GLU A 20 -0.83 55.30 2.36
N SER A 21 -1.06 54.18 3.06
CA SER A 21 -0.64 52.85 2.60
C SER A 21 -1.69 51.83 3.03
N GLU A 22 -2.26 51.12 2.06
CA GLU A 22 -3.45 50.27 2.19
C GLU A 22 -3.15 48.95 2.91
N SER A 23 -3.91 48.67 3.98
CA SER A 23 -4.13 47.34 4.54
C SER A 23 -5.47 46.78 4.05
N ARG A 24 -5.44 45.73 3.23
CA ARG A 24 -6.64 44.99 2.77
C ARG A 24 -7.25 44.19 3.92
N LEU A 25 -8.45 44.60 4.33
CA LEU A 25 -9.33 43.81 5.19
C LEU A 25 -10.28 42.93 4.37
N VAL A 26 -10.46 41.73 4.91
CA VAL A 26 -11.26 40.59 4.48
C VAL A 26 -12.75 40.94 4.48
N ASN A 27 -13.45 40.64 3.38
CA ASN A 27 -14.92 40.55 3.36
C ASN A 27 -15.35 39.14 2.98
N PHE A 28 -15.95 38.46 3.96
CA PHE A 28 -16.59 37.16 3.86
C PHE A 28 -18.00 37.35 3.25
N PHE A 29 -18.22 36.90 2.02
CA PHE A 29 -19.57 36.76 1.45
C PHE A 29 -19.91 35.28 1.27
N TYR A 30 -20.93 34.83 1.99
CA TYR A 30 -21.57 33.53 1.81
C TYR A 30 -22.38 33.55 0.50
N TRP A 31 -22.03 32.68 -0.45
CA TRP A 31 -22.85 32.37 -1.61
C TRP A 31 -23.23 30.89 -1.58
N THR A 32 -24.49 30.61 -1.29
CA THR A 32 -25.12 29.31 -1.55
C THR A 32 -25.46 29.23 -3.03
N SER A 33 -24.69 28.47 -3.81
CA SER A 33 -25.09 28.04 -5.15
C SER A 33 -24.95 26.53 -5.27
N HIS A 34 -26.07 25.88 -5.59
CA HIS A 34 -26.12 24.51 -6.08
C HIS A 34 -25.52 24.48 -7.49
N ASN A 35 -24.20 24.46 -7.59
CA ASN A 35 -23.52 24.18 -8.85
C ASN A 35 -23.32 22.67 -8.97
N GLN A 36 -24.12 22.06 -9.84
CA GLN A 36 -23.77 20.79 -10.47
C GLN A 36 -22.42 21.00 -11.17
N ILE A 37 -21.36 20.44 -10.59
CA ILE A 37 -20.05 20.37 -11.22
C ILE A 37 -20.24 19.57 -12.52
N PRO A 38 -19.82 20.09 -13.68
CA PRO A 38 -19.91 19.34 -14.92
C PRO A 38 -19.06 18.08 -14.76
N ILE A 39 -19.67 16.92 -15.00
CA ILE A 39 -18.96 15.65 -15.16
C ILE A 39 -17.97 15.87 -16.30
N GLN A 40 -16.69 16.08 -15.98
CA GLN A 40 -15.63 16.01 -16.98
C GLN A 40 -15.71 14.62 -17.61
N ASN A 41 -15.94 14.60 -18.92
CA ASN A 41 -16.02 13.40 -19.74
C ASN A 41 -14.81 12.49 -19.50
N GLN A 42 -15.00 11.41 -18.74
CA GLN A 42 -14.06 10.26 -18.63
C GLN A 42 -14.01 9.41 -19.92
N ASN A 43 -14.41 9.95 -21.07
CA ASN A 43 -14.55 9.20 -22.32
C ASN A 43 -13.25 8.97 -23.09
N GLN A 44 -12.08 9.38 -22.57
CA GLN A 44 -10.80 9.13 -23.29
C GLN A 44 -10.27 7.69 -23.18
N ASN A 45 -10.84 6.83 -22.31
CA ASN A 45 -10.33 5.47 -22.10
C ASN A 45 -11.17 4.32 -22.70
N GLN A 46 -12.21 4.60 -23.49
CA GLN A 46 -13.07 3.54 -24.03
C GLN A 46 -12.41 2.65 -25.10
N ASN A 47 -11.24 3.03 -25.64
CA ASN A 47 -10.51 2.26 -26.66
C ASN A 47 -9.21 1.59 -26.17
N LYS A 48 -8.89 1.63 -24.86
CA LYS A 48 -7.71 0.93 -24.34
C LYS A 48 -7.98 -0.57 -24.27
N LYS A 49 -7.31 -1.36 -25.12
CA LYS A 49 -7.32 -2.82 -25.03
C LYS A 49 -6.46 -3.27 -23.84
N PHE A 50 -7.10 -3.80 -22.81
CA PHE A 50 -6.43 -4.36 -21.64
C PHE A 50 -5.77 -5.70 -21.97
N THR A 51 -4.55 -5.90 -21.49
CA THR A 51 -3.79 -7.15 -21.59
C THR A 51 -4.25 -8.19 -20.57
N GLY A 52 -4.91 -7.75 -19.49
CA GLY A 52 -5.29 -8.59 -18.37
C GLY A 52 -4.14 -8.84 -17.40
N LYS A 53 -3.13 -7.96 -17.34
CA LYS A 53 -1.96 -8.10 -16.48
C LYS A 53 -1.68 -6.84 -15.67
N PHE A 54 -1.24 -6.99 -14.42
CA PHE A 54 -0.74 -5.88 -13.62
C PHE A 54 0.45 -6.32 -12.75
N LEU A 55 1.34 -5.35 -12.46
CA LEU A 55 2.47 -5.54 -11.56
C LEU A 55 2.05 -5.21 -10.12
N HIS A 56 2.47 -6.05 -9.17
CA HIS A 56 2.52 -5.72 -7.75
C HIS A 56 3.97 -5.76 -7.28
N ILE A 57 4.48 -4.60 -6.87
CA ILE A 57 5.80 -4.41 -6.28
C ILE A 57 5.61 -3.65 -4.95
N THR A 58 6.49 -3.86 -3.99
CA THR A 58 6.34 -3.32 -2.63
C THR A 58 7.69 -3.25 -1.93
N ASP A 59 7.79 -2.41 -0.90
CA ASP A 59 8.91 -2.40 0.06
C ASP A 59 10.25 -2.32 -0.69
N LEU A 60 10.41 -1.20 -1.41
CA LEU A 60 11.62 -0.90 -2.17
C LEU A 60 12.78 -0.61 -1.21
N HIS A 61 12.52 0.14 -0.13
CA HIS A 61 13.52 0.61 0.83
C HIS A 61 14.80 1.07 0.14
N ILE A 62 14.68 2.11 -0.69
CA ILE A 62 15.79 2.68 -1.43
C ILE A 62 16.79 3.22 -0.41
N ASP A 63 18.04 2.75 -0.52
CA ASP A 63 19.16 3.19 0.30
C ASP A 63 20.24 3.83 -0.58
N PRO A 64 20.23 5.17 -0.72
CA PRO A 64 21.28 5.90 -1.41
C PRO A 64 22.64 5.88 -0.69
N ASP A 65 22.67 5.56 0.61
CA ASP A 65 23.87 5.54 1.45
C ASP A 65 24.53 4.14 1.49
N TYR A 66 23.92 3.14 0.86
CA TYR A 66 24.46 1.79 0.77
C TYR A 66 25.85 1.78 0.13
N THR A 67 26.78 1.05 0.73
CA THR A 67 28.12 0.83 0.18
C THR A 67 28.41 -0.67 0.01
N TYR A 68 29.32 -1.03 -0.90
CA TYR A 68 29.85 -2.40 -0.99
C TYR A 68 31.36 -2.45 -1.28
N PRO A 69 32.08 -3.48 -0.80
CA PRO A 69 31.64 -4.40 0.24
C PRO A 69 31.38 -3.65 1.56
N SER A 70 30.42 -4.08 2.38
CA SER A 70 30.05 -3.38 3.64
C SER A 70 29.64 -4.36 4.73
N ASP A 71 29.61 -3.86 5.97
CA ASP A 71 29.25 -4.64 7.15
C ASP A 71 27.74 -4.50 7.42
N PRO A 72 26.93 -5.56 7.29
CA PRO A 72 25.48 -5.48 7.54
C PRO A 72 25.12 -5.10 8.99
N THR A 73 26.00 -5.36 9.96
CA THR A 73 25.81 -4.89 11.35
C THR A 73 25.92 -3.36 11.49
N LYS A 74 26.36 -2.69 10.42
CA LYS A 74 26.39 -1.23 10.27
C LYS A 74 25.42 -0.76 9.18
N PHE A 75 24.35 -1.52 8.94
CA PHE A 75 23.29 -1.21 7.98
C PHE A 75 23.81 -1.03 6.55
N CYS A 76 24.93 -1.67 6.21
CA CYS A 76 25.63 -1.53 4.91
C CYS A 76 26.14 -0.12 4.53
N HIS A 77 26.02 0.87 5.40
CA HIS A 77 26.56 2.22 5.13
C HIS A 77 28.08 2.32 5.32
N ARG A 78 28.72 1.34 5.96
CA ARG A 78 30.15 1.36 6.30
C ARG A 78 30.80 -0.02 6.23
N LYS A 79 32.11 -0.02 6.00
CA LYS A 79 32.98 -1.19 6.15
C LYS A 79 33.35 -1.45 7.62
N SER A 80 33.58 -2.72 7.93
CA SER A 80 34.35 -3.18 9.07
C SER A 80 35.84 -3.21 8.75
N HIS A 81 36.67 -2.99 9.78
CA HIS A 81 38.11 -3.23 9.69
C HIS A 81 38.43 -4.73 9.53
N ASP A 82 37.57 -5.58 10.09
CA ASP A 82 37.59 -7.01 9.85
C ASP A 82 36.91 -7.33 8.51
N SER A 83 37.72 -7.66 7.50
CA SER A 83 37.20 -7.96 6.16
C SER A 83 36.19 -9.10 6.12
N SER A 84 36.22 -10.03 7.08
CA SER A 84 35.29 -11.17 7.13
C SER A 84 33.85 -10.76 7.44
N LYS A 85 33.65 -9.57 8.03
CA LYS A 85 32.33 -9.01 8.33
C LYS A 85 31.73 -8.23 7.16
N ASN A 86 32.51 -7.93 6.12
CA ASN A 86 32.05 -7.12 4.99
C ASN A 86 31.28 -7.98 3.97
N THR A 87 30.16 -8.57 4.39
CA THR A 87 29.33 -9.48 3.60
C THR A 87 28.28 -8.78 2.73
N GLY A 88 28.13 -7.46 2.85
CA GLY A 88 27.29 -6.65 1.98
C GLY A 88 27.78 -6.66 0.54
N GLY A 89 26.99 -7.24 -0.37
CA GLY A 89 27.34 -7.38 -1.78
C GLY A 89 26.83 -6.21 -2.64
N LYS A 90 27.20 -6.22 -3.93
CA LYS A 90 26.80 -5.17 -4.89
C LYS A 90 25.28 -4.96 -4.95
N PHE A 91 24.49 -6.02 -4.81
CA PHE A 91 23.04 -5.97 -4.92
C PHE A 91 22.32 -6.04 -3.56
N GLY A 92 23.05 -5.93 -2.45
CA GLY A 92 22.50 -6.02 -1.10
C GLY A 92 22.99 -7.24 -0.34
N ALA A 93 22.41 -7.48 0.83
CA ALA A 93 22.75 -8.58 1.72
C ALA A 93 21.49 -9.16 2.37
N LEU A 94 21.38 -10.49 2.41
CA LEU A 94 20.29 -11.14 3.14
C LEU A 94 20.45 -10.89 4.65
N GLY A 95 19.40 -10.41 5.33
CA GLY A 95 19.45 -10.17 6.77
C GLY A 95 18.17 -9.59 7.36
N ASP A 96 18.00 -9.73 8.68
CA ASP A 96 16.86 -9.15 9.41
C ASP A 96 17.13 -7.66 9.68
N LEU A 97 16.27 -6.80 9.14
CA LEU A 97 16.38 -5.33 9.17
C LEU A 97 16.38 -4.75 10.60
N GLY A 98 15.95 -5.50 11.62
CA GLY A 98 15.89 -5.01 13.00
C GLY A 98 17.19 -5.06 13.82
N GLN A 99 18.23 -5.77 13.37
CA GLN A 99 19.49 -5.91 14.14
C GLN A 99 20.76 -5.87 13.27
N GLU A 100 20.74 -6.42 12.06
CA GLU A 100 21.96 -6.62 11.24
C GLU A 100 21.65 -6.67 9.71
N GLY A 101 20.56 -6.02 9.28
CA GLY A 101 20.09 -6.06 7.89
C GLY A 101 20.46 -4.80 7.09
N CYS A 102 20.35 -4.92 5.77
CA CYS A 102 20.58 -3.81 4.85
C CYS A 102 19.35 -3.53 4.01
N ASP A 103 19.09 -2.25 3.75
CA ASP A 103 18.10 -1.82 2.78
C ASP A 103 18.65 -1.94 1.34
N SER A 104 17.83 -1.62 0.34
CA SER A 104 18.13 -1.89 -1.06
C SER A 104 19.12 -0.88 -1.65
N PRO A 105 20.31 -1.30 -2.13
CA PRO A 105 21.18 -0.41 -2.88
C PRO A 105 20.51 0.07 -4.17
N LEU A 106 20.91 1.25 -4.64
CA LEU A 106 20.49 1.78 -5.94
C LEU A 106 20.74 0.79 -7.08
N GLU A 107 21.82 0.01 -7.05
CA GLU A 107 22.09 -1.05 -8.02
C GLU A 107 20.97 -2.09 -8.09
N LEU A 108 20.45 -2.55 -6.96
CA LEU A 108 19.34 -3.51 -6.93
C LEU A 108 18.07 -2.88 -7.51
N ILE A 109 17.76 -1.64 -7.11
CA ILE A 109 16.58 -0.90 -7.59
C ILE A 109 16.66 -0.70 -9.12
N ASN A 110 17.79 -0.21 -9.61
CA ASN A 110 18.02 0.05 -11.04
C ASN A 110 17.83 -1.22 -11.88
N GLU A 111 18.48 -2.32 -11.51
CA GLU A 111 18.41 -3.60 -12.24
C GLU A 111 17.02 -4.25 -12.14
N THR A 112 16.32 -4.07 -11.02
CA THR A 112 14.92 -4.49 -10.86
C THR A 112 14.02 -3.78 -11.87
N PHE A 113 14.11 -2.45 -11.93
CA PHE A 113 13.31 -1.66 -12.88
C PHE A 113 13.76 -1.87 -14.33
N GLU A 114 15.04 -2.11 -14.61
CA GLU A 114 15.52 -2.48 -15.95
C GLU A 114 14.89 -3.82 -16.41
N TYR A 115 14.88 -4.82 -15.54
CA TYR A 115 14.23 -6.10 -15.84
C TYR A 115 12.73 -5.93 -16.08
N ILE A 116 12.03 -5.16 -15.24
CA ILE A 116 10.61 -4.86 -15.42
C ILE A 116 10.35 -4.12 -16.73
N ASN A 117 11.18 -3.13 -17.05
CA ASN A 117 11.11 -2.35 -18.28
C ASN A 117 11.23 -3.25 -19.53
N LYS A 118 12.16 -4.21 -19.49
CA LYS A 118 12.40 -5.12 -20.61
C LYS A 118 11.28 -6.16 -20.81
N ASN A 119 10.63 -6.60 -19.73
CA ASN A 119 9.78 -7.80 -19.77
C ASN A 119 8.29 -7.54 -19.50
N PHE A 120 7.93 -6.46 -18.81
CA PHE A 120 6.57 -6.22 -18.31
C PHE A 120 6.05 -4.81 -18.59
N ARG A 121 6.62 -4.12 -19.59
CA ARG A 121 6.21 -2.78 -20.02
C ARG A 121 4.76 -2.66 -20.45
N ASP A 122 4.13 -3.76 -20.83
CA ASP A 122 2.80 -3.81 -21.44
C ASP A 122 1.66 -3.99 -20.43
N VAL A 123 1.96 -4.13 -19.12
CA VAL A 123 0.95 -4.26 -18.05
C VAL A 123 -0.03 -3.09 -18.04
N ASP A 124 -1.26 -3.37 -17.61
CA ASP A 124 -2.36 -2.42 -17.69
C ASP A 124 -2.31 -1.33 -16.60
N PHE A 125 -1.76 -1.69 -15.44
CA PHE A 125 -1.51 -0.82 -14.30
C PHE A 125 -0.47 -1.46 -13.36
N VAL A 126 0.01 -0.69 -12.40
CA VAL A 126 0.91 -1.13 -11.32
C VAL A 126 0.27 -0.77 -10.00
N ILE A 127 0.28 -1.71 -9.06
CA ILE A 127 0.05 -1.40 -7.64
C ILE A 127 1.41 -1.42 -6.92
N TYR A 128 1.72 -0.31 -6.24
CA TYR A 128 2.93 -0.15 -5.46
C TYR A 128 2.55 0.02 -3.99
N THR A 129 2.77 -0.99 -3.15
CA THR A 129 2.24 -0.98 -1.77
C THR A 129 3.12 -0.26 -0.74
N GLY A 130 3.94 0.70 -1.14
CA GLY A 130 4.65 1.61 -0.23
C GLY A 130 5.98 1.08 0.28
N ASP A 131 6.52 1.77 1.29
CA ASP A 131 7.87 1.61 1.83
C ASP A 131 8.95 1.83 0.76
N THR A 132 9.02 3.10 0.37
CA THR A 132 10.00 3.65 -0.56
C THR A 132 11.32 3.91 0.11
N VAL A 133 11.27 4.44 1.34
CA VAL A 133 12.44 4.97 2.04
C VAL A 133 13.10 3.87 2.87
N ARG A 134 14.43 3.87 2.94
CA ARG A 134 15.18 3.00 3.85
C ARG A 134 14.78 3.17 5.31
N HIS A 135 15.15 2.22 6.14
CA HIS A 135 15.02 2.33 7.58
C HIS A 135 15.98 3.37 8.17
N ASN A 136 15.57 4.02 9.26
CA ASN A 136 16.36 5.02 9.97
C ASN A 136 17.12 4.44 11.18
N PHE A 137 17.64 3.21 11.07
CA PHE A 137 18.27 2.53 12.20
C PHE A 137 19.71 2.98 12.46
N ASP A 138 20.39 3.55 11.46
CA ASP A 138 21.77 3.99 11.60
C ASP A 138 21.89 5.34 12.32
N PRO A 139 22.51 5.40 13.52
CA PRO A 139 22.66 6.66 14.24
C PRO A 139 23.62 7.65 13.56
N TYR A 140 24.48 7.19 12.64
CA TYR A 140 25.46 8.00 11.92
C TYR A 140 24.92 8.55 10.59
N TYR A 141 23.92 7.88 10.00
CA TYR A 141 23.31 8.22 8.70
C TYR A 141 21.80 8.41 8.90
N LYS A 142 21.45 9.50 9.59
CA LYS A 142 20.06 9.81 9.92
C LYS A 142 19.33 10.33 8.69
N LEU A 143 18.13 9.81 8.47
CA LEU A 143 17.22 10.35 7.46
C LEU A 143 16.74 11.75 7.85
N SER A 144 16.87 12.68 6.92
CA SER A 144 16.21 13.97 6.95
C SER A 144 14.85 13.90 6.24
N LYS A 145 14.04 14.96 6.39
CA LYS A 145 12.79 15.07 5.65
C LYS A 145 13.01 15.19 4.14
N GLU A 146 14.13 15.77 3.71
CA GLU A 146 14.42 15.90 2.28
C GLU A 146 14.80 14.55 1.69
N ASP A 147 15.53 13.70 2.42
CA ASP A 147 15.88 12.34 1.97
C ASP A 147 14.61 11.51 1.72
N VAL A 148 13.63 11.58 2.63
CA VAL A 148 12.29 10.96 2.45
C VAL A 148 11.64 11.41 1.15
N LEU A 149 11.66 12.72 0.87
CA LEU A 149 11.06 13.26 -0.36
C LEU A 149 11.86 12.88 -1.61
N ASP A 150 13.19 12.88 -1.54
CA ASP A 150 14.07 12.49 -2.63
C ASP A 150 13.88 11.03 -3.02
N ASP A 151 13.75 10.12 -2.07
CA ASP A 151 13.50 8.70 -2.36
C ASP A 151 12.13 8.48 -3.00
N HIS A 152 11.10 9.22 -2.58
CA HIS A 152 9.83 9.24 -3.31
C HIS A 152 9.98 9.77 -4.74
N ARG A 153 10.77 10.83 -4.97
CA ARG A 153 11.05 11.33 -6.32
C ARG A 153 11.85 10.32 -7.15
N ARG A 154 12.77 9.56 -6.54
CA ARG A 154 13.50 8.46 -7.21
C ARG A 154 12.53 7.37 -7.63
N ALA A 155 11.64 6.92 -6.75
CA ALA A 155 10.64 5.91 -7.09
C ALA A 155 9.73 6.39 -8.24
N VAL A 156 9.23 7.63 -8.17
CA VAL A 156 8.46 8.24 -9.27
C VAL A 156 9.26 8.21 -10.57
N SER A 157 10.53 8.61 -10.53
CA SER A 157 11.40 8.59 -11.72
C SER A 157 11.54 7.18 -12.29
N HIS A 158 11.75 6.16 -11.45
CA HIS A 158 11.82 4.77 -11.90
C HIS A 158 10.54 4.29 -12.57
N PHE A 159 9.37 4.53 -11.95
CA PHE A 159 8.09 4.13 -12.53
C PHE A 159 7.80 4.87 -13.84
N MET A 160 8.03 6.18 -13.89
CA MET A 160 7.73 7.00 -15.07
C MET A 160 8.69 6.74 -16.24
N ASN A 161 9.95 6.35 -15.97
CA ASN A 161 10.89 5.92 -17.02
C ASN A 161 10.56 4.51 -17.54
N THR A 162 10.00 3.67 -16.68
CA THR A 162 9.64 2.29 -17.01
C THR A 162 8.34 2.22 -17.81
N PHE A 163 7.32 2.95 -17.40
CA PHE A 163 5.96 2.83 -17.93
C PHE A 163 5.47 4.12 -18.60
N ASP A 164 4.80 3.97 -19.73
CA ASP A 164 4.03 5.07 -20.34
C ASP A 164 2.78 5.33 -19.49
N SER A 165 2.74 6.43 -18.75
CA SER A 165 1.65 6.77 -17.83
C SER A 165 0.29 6.97 -18.50
N LYS A 166 0.26 7.21 -19.82
CA LYS A 166 -0.98 7.24 -20.61
C LYS A 166 -1.57 5.84 -20.79
N ARG A 167 -0.71 4.82 -20.83
CA ARG A 167 -1.10 3.42 -20.96
C ARG A 167 -1.19 2.74 -19.61
N THR A 168 -0.23 2.91 -18.71
CA THR A 168 -0.11 2.12 -17.47
C THR A 168 -0.23 3.05 -16.29
N LYS A 169 -1.32 2.91 -15.51
CA LYS A 169 -1.52 3.73 -14.31
C LYS A 169 -0.70 3.17 -13.15
N ILE A 170 0.08 4.01 -12.47
CA ILE A 170 0.88 3.64 -11.30
C ILE A 170 0.13 4.07 -10.04
N ILE A 171 -0.17 3.13 -9.16
CA ILE A 171 -1.08 3.35 -8.03
C ILE A 171 -0.33 3.02 -6.74
N PRO A 172 0.22 4.02 -6.05
CA PRO A 172 0.93 3.83 -4.81
C PRO A 172 -0.01 3.82 -3.60
N THR A 173 0.50 3.32 -2.47
CA THR A 173 0.08 3.69 -1.12
C THR A 173 1.31 4.09 -0.31
N LEU A 174 1.10 4.74 0.83
CA LEU A 174 2.14 4.95 1.83
C LEU A 174 2.29 3.70 2.70
N GLY A 175 3.54 3.38 3.03
CA GLY A 175 3.93 2.48 4.11
C GLY A 175 4.44 3.22 5.34
N ASN A 176 4.90 2.47 6.33
CA ASN A 176 5.29 2.98 7.65
C ASN A 176 6.75 3.48 7.71
N ASN A 177 7.49 3.39 6.61
CA ASN A 177 8.77 4.07 6.44
C ASN A 177 8.67 5.30 5.52
N ASP A 178 7.52 5.54 4.90
CA ASP A 178 7.27 6.68 4.00
C ASP A 178 6.95 7.99 4.77
N GLU A 179 7.21 8.04 6.07
CA GLU A 179 6.93 9.19 6.93
C GLU A 179 8.18 9.94 7.38
N TRP A 180 7.99 11.10 8.02
CA TRP A 180 9.09 11.86 8.61
C TRP A 180 9.85 11.11 9.71
N ALA A 181 9.14 10.21 10.41
CA ALA A 181 9.73 9.32 11.38
C ALA A 181 8.99 7.99 11.28
N HIS A 182 9.75 6.90 11.35
CA HIS A 182 9.24 5.53 11.25
C HIS A 182 7.99 5.32 12.12
N ASN A 183 6.93 4.81 11.50
CA ASN A 183 5.60 4.55 12.06
C ASN A 183 4.78 5.80 12.47
N VAL A 184 5.29 7.02 12.32
CA VAL A 184 4.68 8.23 12.87
C VAL A 184 3.93 9.00 11.77
N LEU A 185 2.63 8.71 11.64
CA LEU A 185 1.74 9.45 10.76
C LEU A 185 0.58 10.11 11.53
N PRO A 186 0.60 11.45 11.72
CA PRO A 186 -0.53 12.16 12.29
C PRO A 186 -1.68 12.27 11.29
N ALA A 187 -2.88 12.56 11.82
CA ALA A 187 -4.05 12.82 11.01
C ALA A 187 -3.82 13.95 10.00
N GLY A 188 -4.29 13.78 8.76
CA GLY A 188 -4.29 14.85 7.76
C GLY A 188 -5.31 15.97 8.07
N PRO A 189 -5.15 17.16 7.47
CA PRO A 189 -4.07 17.55 6.55
C PRO A 189 -2.73 17.74 7.26
N ASN A 190 -1.64 17.37 6.60
CA ASN A 190 -0.28 17.57 7.10
C ASN A 190 0.70 17.80 5.94
N ALA A 191 1.91 18.28 6.25
CA ALA A 191 2.90 18.62 5.23
C ALA A 191 3.28 17.40 4.37
N LEU A 192 3.49 16.22 4.98
CA LEU A 192 3.86 15.01 4.24
C LEU A 192 2.85 14.69 3.13
N LEU A 193 1.56 14.62 3.46
CA LEU A 193 0.53 14.30 2.46
C LEU A 193 0.46 15.36 1.34
N ASN A 194 0.72 16.63 1.65
CA ASN A 194 0.78 17.68 0.64
C ASN A 194 2.00 17.50 -0.28
N ASN A 195 3.20 17.29 0.29
CA ASN A 195 4.42 17.05 -0.47
C ASN A 195 4.29 15.79 -1.36
N ILE A 196 3.72 14.72 -0.84
CA ILE A 196 3.47 13.49 -1.60
C ILE A 196 2.46 13.71 -2.72
N THR A 197 1.43 14.54 -2.50
CA THR A 197 0.47 14.90 -3.56
C THR A 197 1.20 15.55 -4.75
N GLU A 198 2.15 16.45 -4.48
CA GLU A 198 2.95 17.11 -5.52
C GLU A 198 3.89 16.13 -6.22
N ILE A 199 4.61 15.29 -5.46
CA ILE A 199 5.56 14.31 -6.00
C ILE A 199 4.86 13.25 -6.86
N TRP A 200 3.65 12.82 -6.47
CA TRP A 200 2.86 11.85 -7.23
C TRP A 200 2.06 12.46 -8.38
N SER A 201 2.14 13.77 -8.62
CA SER A 201 1.44 14.41 -9.74
C SER A 201 1.70 13.78 -11.11
N PRO A 202 2.91 13.25 -11.45
CA PRO A 202 3.14 12.60 -12.74
C PRO A 202 2.34 11.31 -12.95
N TYR A 203 1.86 10.66 -11.88
CA TYR A 203 1.01 9.48 -11.98
C TYR A 203 -0.41 9.79 -12.44
N ASP A 204 -0.81 11.08 -12.45
CA ASP A 204 -2.15 11.54 -12.87
C ASP A 204 -3.26 10.78 -12.11
N LEU A 205 -3.16 10.79 -10.78
CA LEU A 205 -4.09 10.07 -9.90
C LEU A 205 -5.27 10.94 -9.50
N ASN A 206 -6.40 10.30 -9.20
CA ASN A 206 -7.58 10.96 -8.64
C ASN A 206 -7.41 11.25 -7.14
N LEU A 207 -6.42 12.07 -6.79
CA LEU A 207 -6.15 12.52 -5.43
C LEU A 207 -7.09 13.68 -5.07
N THR A 208 -8.27 13.35 -4.52
CA THR A 208 -9.25 14.33 -4.06
C THR A 208 -8.89 14.85 -2.66
N SER A 209 -9.77 15.66 -2.06
CA SER A 209 -9.67 16.04 -0.65
C SER A 209 -9.56 14.86 0.32
N ASP A 210 -10.04 13.66 -0.07
CA ASP A 210 -9.88 12.45 0.74
C ASP A 210 -8.40 12.11 0.97
N PHE A 211 -7.56 12.30 -0.06
CA PHE A 211 -6.12 12.05 0.04
C PHE A 211 -5.46 13.07 0.97
N THR A 212 -5.78 14.35 0.84
CA THR A 212 -5.26 15.38 1.76
C THR A 212 -5.67 15.12 3.22
N ILE A 213 -6.88 14.59 3.45
CA ILE A 213 -7.37 14.27 4.80
C ILE A 213 -6.71 13.01 5.35
N GLY A 214 -6.31 12.05 4.52
CA GLY A 214 -5.92 10.75 5.04
C GLY A 214 -5.00 9.84 4.25
N GLY A 215 -4.45 10.28 3.13
CA GLY A 215 -3.54 9.48 2.30
C GLY A 215 -4.20 8.27 1.65
N TYR A 216 -5.54 8.23 1.58
CA TYR A 216 -6.31 7.17 0.92
C TYR A 216 -7.13 7.75 -0.22
N PHE A 217 -7.32 6.95 -1.28
CA PHE A 217 -8.04 7.41 -2.47
C PHE A 217 -8.61 6.23 -3.28
N ARG A 218 -9.51 6.58 -4.21
CA ARG A 218 -10.08 5.64 -5.19
C ARG A 218 -9.55 6.00 -6.58
N GLN A 219 -8.98 5.02 -7.25
CA GLN A 219 -8.60 5.12 -8.66
C GLN A 219 -9.45 4.18 -9.52
N ASP A 220 -10.17 4.74 -10.47
CA ASP A 220 -10.90 3.95 -11.46
C ASP A 220 -9.96 3.57 -12.61
N ILE A 221 -9.88 2.27 -12.91
CA ILE A 221 -9.01 1.71 -13.96
C ILE A 221 -9.81 1.44 -15.23
N HIS A 222 -11.03 0.96 -15.03
CA HIS A 222 -11.98 0.63 -16.08
C HIS A 222 -13.40 0.91 -15.54
N PRO A 223 -14.44 1.14 -16.37
CA PRO A 223 -15.82 1.31 -15.89
C PRO A 223 -16.34 0.16 -15.01
N LYS A 224 -15.69 -1.01 -15.03
CA LYS A 224 -16.03 -2.19 -14.20
C LYS A 224 -15.02 -2.51 -13.10
N LEU A 225 -13.90 -1.78 -12.97
CA LEU A 225 -12.87 -2.06 -11.97
C LEU A 225 -12.31 -0.77 -11.36
N SER A 226 -12.34 -0.73 -10.02
CA SER A 226 -11.75 0.34 -9.23
C SER A 226 -10.75 -0.23 -8.22
N ILE A 227 -9.71 0.55 -7.92
CA ILE A 227 -8.72 0.27 -6.89
C ILE A 227 -8.94 1.26 -5.75
N LEU A 228 -9.07 0.74 -4.52
CA LEU A 228 -9.11 1.53 -3.30
C LEU A 228 -7.76 1.40 -2.60
N SER A 229 -6.98 2.47 -2.62
CA SER A 229 -5.71 2.59 -1.89
C SER A 229 -6.01 3.12 -0.49
N LEU A 230 -5.72 2.32 0.54
CA LEU A 230 -5.97 2.66 1.94
C LEU A 230 -4.67 2.98 2.64
N ASN A 231 -4.73 3.91 3.58
CA ASN A 231 -3.64 4.22 4.47
C ASN A 231 -3.74 3.40 5.75
N SER A 232 -3.01 2.28 5.80
CA SER A 232 -3.03 1.35 6.94
C SER A 232 -2.48 1.94 8.24
N MET A 233 -1.75 3.06 8.18
CA MET A 233 -1.17 3.73 9.35
C MET A 233 -2.22 4.28 10.32
N TYR A 234 -3.45 4.48 9.85
CA TYR A 234 -4.57 4.85 10.72
C TYR A 234 -5.29 3.66 11.38
N PHE A 235 -4.80 2.45 11.15
CA PHE A 235 -5.22 1.26 11.89
C PHE A 235 -4.09 0.72 12.76
N TYR A 236 -2.85 0.98 12.39
CA TYR A 236 -1.64 0.37 12.92
C TYR A 236 -1.34 0.74 14.37
N THR A 237 -1.09 -0.25 15.22
CA THR A 237 -0.87 -0.07 16.67
C THR A 237 0.47 0.54 17.02
N GLU A 238 1.44 0.47 16.11
CA GLU A 238 2.77 1.07 16.31
C GLU A 238 2.82 2.54 15.90
N ASN A 239 1.73 3.10 15.35
CA ASN A 239 1.62 4.54 15.11
C ASN A 239 1.15 5.25 16.38
N PRO A 240 2.03 6.02 17.07
CA PRO A 240 1.69 6.66 18.34
C PRO A 240 0.78 7.89 18.17
N GLU A 241 0.64 8.44 16.96
CA GLU A 241 -0.12 9.67 16.69
C GLU A 241 -1.63 9.43 16.58
N ILE A 242 -2.05 8.17 16.51
CA ILE A 242 -3.45 7.80 16.31
C ILE A 242 -3.96 6.91 17.44
N ASN A 243 -5.28 6.80 17.50
CA ASN A 243 -5.99 6.02 18.49
C ASN A 243 -6.92 5.04 17.78
N ASP A 244 -7.44 4.07 18.54
CA ASP A 244 -8.42 3.10 18.06
C ASP A 244 -9.66 3.76 17.40
N CYS A 245 -10.40 2.97 16.63
CA CYS A 245 -11.59 3.38 15.88
C CYS A 245 -12.86 3.48 16.75
N ASN A 246 -12.71 3.61 18.07
CA ASN A 246 -13.82 3.70 19.03
C ASN A 246 -14.50 5.09 19.03
N LYS A 247 -13.78 6.15 18.61
CA LYS A 247 -14.32 7.51 18.44
C LYS A 247 -14.54 7.79 16.95
N ARG A 248 -15.71 8.32 16.59
CA ARG A 248 -16.03 8.67 15.19
C ARG A 248 -15.07 9.69 14.56
N SER A 249 -14.40 10.50 15.39
CA SER A 249 -13.43 11.50 14.96
C SER A 249 -12.03 10.93 14.71
N SER A 250 -11.73 9.70 15.15
CA SER A 250 -10.39 9.13 14.94
C SER A 250 -10.11 8.90 13.45
N PRO A 251 -8.85 9.05 12.99
CA PRO A 251 -8.50 8.90 11.58
C PRO A 251 -8.93 7.54 11.01
N GLY A 252 -8.71 6.46 11.75
CA GLY A 252 -9.14 5.12 11.35
C GLY A 252 -10.65 4.99 11.21
N ALA A 253 -11.45 5.56 12.13
CA ALA A 253 -12.91 5.54 12.04
C ALA A 253 -13.42 6.34 10.83
N LYS A 254 -12.78 7.48 10.51
CA LYS A 254 -13.07 8.27 9.31
C LYS A 254 -12.76 7.48 8.04
N GLN A 255 -11.60 6.83 7.96
CA GLN A 255 -11.23 5.99 6.82
C GLN A 255 -12.18 4.79 6.65
N LEU A 256 -12.60 4.11 7.73
CA LEU A 256 -13.60 3.04 7.63
C LEU A 256 -14.96 3.54 7.12
N LYS A 257 -15.38 4.74 7.54
CA LYS A 257 -16.59 5.38 7.01
C LYS A 257 -16.45 5.69 5.52
N TRP A 258 -15.30 6.23 5.10
CA TRP A 258 -14.98 6.49 3.71
C TRP A 258 -14.99 5.20 2.87
N LEU A 259 -14.28 4.15 3.32
CA LEU A 259 -14.21 2.86 2.65
C LEU A 259 -15.60 2.26 2.44
N LYS A 260 -16.46 2.33 3.46
CA LYS A 260 -17.85 1.88 3.35
C LYS A 260 -18.63 2.66 2.29
N SER A 261 -18.40 3.98 2.19
CA SER A 261 -19.03 4.81 1.16
C SER A 261 -18.57 4.40 -0.24
N GLN A 262 -17.26 4.22 -0.43
CA GLN A 262 -16.68 3.82 -1.71
C GLN A 262 -17.18 2.44 -2.15
N LEU A 263 -17.20 1.45 -1.26
CA LEU A 263 -17.72 0.11 -1.55
C LEU A 263 -19.22 0.14 -1.88
N LYS A 264 -20.00 1.00 -1.21
CA LYS A 264 -21.44 1.17 -1.53
C LYS A 264 -21.64 1.79 -2.91
N SER A 265 -20.86 2.82 -3.26
CA SER A 265 -20.88 3.45 -4.59
C SER A 265 -20.45 2.46 -5.67
N ALA A 266 -19.32 1.77 -5.50
CA ALA A 266 -18.84 0.75 -6.44
C ALA A 266 -19.88 -0.34 -6.69
N ARG A 267 -20.55 -0.85 -5.64
CA ARG A 267 -21.64 -1.84 -5.81
C ARG A 267 -22.81 -1.26 -6.63
N LYS A 268 -23.22 -0.02 -6.37
CA LYS A 268 -24.30 0.67 -7.11
C LYS A 268 -23.92 0.87 -8.58
N GLU A 269 -22.64 1.11 -8.85
CA GLU A 269 -22.07 1.29 -10.19
C GLU A 269 -21.73 -0.03 -10.88
N HIS A 270 -22.03 -1.19 -10.27
CA HIS A 270 -21.68 -2.52 -10.78
C HIS A 270 -20.17 -2.70 -11.06
N ARG A 271 -19.33 -2.08 -10.22
CA ARG A 271 -17.88 -2.19 -10.27
C ARG A 271 -17.36 -3.26 -9.33
N ASN A 272 -16.38 -4.02 -9.82
CA ASN A 272 -15.50 -4.84 -9.00
C ASN A 272 -14.43 -3.94 -8.37
N VAL A 273 -13.93 -4.36 -7.21
CA VAL A 273 -13.00 -3.57 -6.39
C VAL A 273 -11.77 -4.38 -6.03
N TYR A 274 -10.59 -3.80 -6.21
CA TYR A 274 -9.37 -4.20 -5.54
C TYR A 274 -9.10 -3.28 -4.37
N ILE A 275 -8.64 -3.84 -3.25
CA ILE A 275 -8.18 -3.08 -2.10
C ILE A 275 -6.68 -3.26 -1.98
N MET A 276 -5.94 -2.17 -1.80
CA MET A 276 -4.51 -2.22 -1.50
C MET A 276 -4.21 -1.32 -0.31
N GLN A 277 -3.18 -1.70 0.43
CA GLN A 277 -2.64 -0.96 1.59
C GLN A 277 -1.26 -1.53 1.90
N HIS A 278 -0.49 -0.88 2.77
CA HIS A 278 0.85 -1.36 3.10
C HIS A 278 0.80 -2.46 4.17
N VAL A 279 0.53 -2.08 5.43
CA VAL A 279 0.53 -2.97 6.59
C VAL A 279 -0.67 -3.93 6.54
N PRO A 280 -0.48 -5.27 6.57
CA PRO A 280 -1.57 -6.23 6.68
C PRO A 280 -2.21 -6.22 8.08
N PRO A 281 -3.44 -6.75 8.26
CA PRO A 281 -4.09 -6.74 9.58
C PRO A 281 -3.46 -7.69 10.62
N LEU A 282 -2.62 -8.64 10.18
CA LEU A 282 -1.91 -9.60 11.03
C LEU A 282 -0.43 -9.67 10.63
N TYR A 283 0.48 -9.75 11.60
CA TYR A 283 1.87 -10.18 11.37
C TYR A 283 1.95 -11.68 11.09
N ILE A 284 3.11 -12.16 10.62
CA ILE A 284 3.34 -13.59 10.30
C ILE A 284 3.11 -14.54 11.49
N GLN A 285 3.33 -14.09 12.73
CA GLN A 285 3.04 -14.89 13.93
C GLN A 285 1.53 -14.97 14.24
N GLY A 286 0.70 -14.26 13.48
CA GLY A 286 -0.76 -14.18 13.61
C GLY A 286 -1.25 -13.19 14.66
N GLN A 287 -0.36 -12.35 15.19
CA GLN A 287 -0.73 -11.25 16.07
C GLN A 287 -1.45 -10.16 15.26
N ALA A 288 -2.49 -9.59 15.83
CA ALA A 288 -3.14 -8.42 15.26
C ALA A 288 -2.25 -7.19 15.41
N VAL A 289 -2.08 -6.45 14.32
CA VAL A 289 -1.28 -5.20 14.31
C VAL A 289 -2.15 -3.96 14.19
N TYR A 290 -3.47 -4.15 14.08
CA TYR A 290 -4.42 -3.06 14.09
C TYR A 290 -5.05 -2.90 15.46
N TYR A 291 -5.38 -1.66 15.82
CA TYR A 291 -6.14 -1.41 17.05
C TYR A 291 -7.44 -2.23 17.06
N PRO A 292 -7.89 -2.75 18.22
CA PRO A 292 -8.95 -3.76 18.27
C PRO A 292 -10.28 -3.35 17.59
N THR A 293 -10.75 -2.12 17.80
CA THR A 293 -11.98 -1.62 17.17
C THR A 293 -11.78 -1.39 15.68
N CYS A 294 -10.61 -0.88 15.27
CA CYS A 294 -10.24 -0.75 13.86
C CYS A 294 -10.22 -2.09 13.15
N LEU A 295 -9.53 -3.09 13.71
CA LEU A 295 -9.47 -4.44 13.17
C LEU A 295 -10.86 -5.05 13.01
N HIS A 296 -11.68 -4.95 14.06
CA HIS A 296 -13.04 -5.49 14.02
C HIS A 296 -13.87 -4.82 12.92
N GLY A 297 -13.88 -3.48 12.88
CA GLY A 297 -14.62 -2.71 11.89
C GLY A 297 -14.17 -3.00 10.46
N TYR A 298 -12.85 -3.05 10.24
CA TYR A 298 -12.24 -3.37 8.95
C TYR A 298 -12.65 -4.76 8.45
N VAL A 299 -12.43 -5.80 9.25
CA VAL A 299 -12.70 -7.20 8.87
C VAL A 299 -14.19 -7.44 8.62
N GLN A 300 -15.08 -6.85 9.44
CA GLN A 300 -16.52 -6.96 9.19
C GLN A 300 -16.93 -6.26 7.91
N LEU A 301 -16.36 -5.08 7.63
CA LEU A 301 -16.69 -4.28 6.46
C LEU A 301 -16.27 -4.98 5.17
N ILE A 302 -15.00 -5.36 5.01
CA ILE A 302 -14.55 -6.02 3.78
C ILE A 302 -15.17 -7.42 3.63
N GLY A 303 -15.44 -8.12 4.74
CA GLY A 303 -16.19 -9.37 4.70
C GLY A 303 -17.62 -9.18 4.17
N GLN A 304 -18.32 -8.12 4.58
CA GLN A 304 -19.67 -7.78 4.13
C GLN A 304 -19.73 -7.41 2.63
N TYR A 305 -18.63 -6.92 2.05
CA TYR A 305 -18.53 -6.53 0.64
C TYR A 305 -17.71 -7.53 -0.21
N SER A 306 -17.49 -8.74 0.31
CA SER A 306 -16.72 -9.80 -0.38
C SER A 306 -17.30 -10.27 -1.73
N ASP A 307 -18.56 -9.92 -2.02
CA ASP A 307 -19.21 -10.12 -3.33
C ASP A 307 -18.62 -9.23 -4.44
N ILE A 308 -18.19 -8.00 -4.12
CA ILE A 308 -17.60 -7.05 -5.09
C ILE A 308 -16.09 -6.85 -4.91
N ILE A 309 -15.50 -7.34 -3.82
CA ILE A 309 -14.04 -7.29 -3.63
C ILE A 309 -13.40 -8.48 -4.35
N TYR A 310 -12.59 -8.16 -5.37
CA TYR A 310 -12.00 -9.14 -6.27
C TYR A 310 -10.52 -9.42 -6.00
N GLY A 311 -9.85 -8.54 -5.26
CA GLY A 311 -8.46 -8.67 -4.84
C GLY A 311 -8.19 -7.83 -3.59
N HIS A 312 -7.23 -8.27 -2.79
CA HIS A 312 -6.70 -7.55 -1.64
C HIS A 312 -5.18 -7.78 -1.56
N PHE A 313 -4.41 -6.71 -1.44
CA PHE A 313 -2.96 -6.68 -1.64
C PHE A 313 -2.26 -5.87 -0.55
N THR A 314 -1.20 -6.45 0.03
CA THR A 314 -0.36 -5.83 1.09
C THR A 314 1.13 -6.11 0.90
N GLY A 315 1.97 -5.38 1.62
CA GLY A 315 3.44 -5.52 1.70
C GLY A 315 3.90 -5.69 3.15
N HIS A 316 4.85 -4.87 3.62
CA HIS A 316 5.26 -4.68 5.03
C HIS A 316 5.99 -5.85 5.72
N THR A 317 5.54 -7.08 5.49
CA THR A 317 6.10 -8.25 6.21
C THR A 317 7.25 -8.92 5.47
N ASP A 318 7.61 -8.40 4.30
CA ASP A 318 8.62 -8.96 3.38
C ASP A 318 8.37 -10.40 2.92
N GLN A 319 7.21 -10.97 3.29
CA GLN A 319 6.92 -12.39 3.17
C GLN A 319 5.73 -12.66 2.25
N ASP A 320 5.81 -13.81 1.57
CA ASP A 320 4.71 -14.36 0.78
C ASP A 320 3.71 -15.07 1.68
N THR A 321 2.67 -14.36 2.11
CA THR A 321 1.66 -14.94 3.01
C THR A 321 0.22 -14.75 2.53
N LEU A 322 -0.61 -15.73 2.88
CA LEU A 322 -2.05 -15.70 2.65
C LEU A 322 -2.81 -15.56 3.97
N THR A 323 -3.70 -14.56 4.02
CA THR A 323 -4.68 -14.42 5.10
C THR A 323 -6.10 -14.59 4.56
N PHE A 324 -6.85 -15.53 5.10
CA PHE A 324 -8.23 -15.80 4.69
C PHE A 324 -9.23 -15.04 5.56
N ILE A 325 -10.27 -14.47 4.95
CA ILE A 325 -11.49 -14.09 5.66
C ILE A 325 -12.50 -15.21 5.56
N THR A 326 -13.01 -15.63 6.71
CA THR A 326 -14.04 -16.67 6.81
C THR A 326 -15.35 -16.12 7.37
N ALA A 327 -16.47 -16.64 6.88
CA ALA A 327 -17.80 -16.32 7.39
C ALA A 327 -18.38 -17.44 8.28
N SER A 328 -19.04 -17.04 9.38
CA SER A 328 -19.77 -17.95 10.28
C SER A 328 -21.11 -18.43 9.70
N ARG A 329 -21.50 -19.68 10.01
CA ARG A 329 -22.79 -20.30 9.58
C ARG A 329 -23.99 -20.00 10.48
N LYS A 330 -23.77 -19.68 11.77
CA LYS A 330 -24.80 -19.82 12.83
C LYS A 330 -25.48 -18.51 13.29
N HIS A 331 -25.15 -17.35 12.72
CA HIS A 331 -25.70 -16.08 13.19
C HIS A 331 -26.65 -15.44 12.17
N LYS A 332 -27.77 -14.87 12.65
CA LYS A 332 -28.72 -14.05 11.86
C LYS A 332 -28.02 -12.90 11.10
N LYS A 333 -26.85 -12.45 11.59
CA LYS A 333 -25.90 -11.56 10.90
C LYS A 333 -24.57 -12.28 10.70
N ARG A 334 -24.08 -12.40 9.46
CA ARG A 334 -22.79 -13.05 9.14
C ARG A 334 -21.66 -12.31 9.86
N LYS A 335 -20.95 -13.00 10.76
CA LYS A 335 -19.68 -12.52 11.36
C LYS A 335 -18.50 -13.03 10.55
N TYR A 336 -17.49 -12.18 10.37
CA TYR A 336 -16.26 -12.43 9.63
C TYR A 336 -15.04 -12.52 10.54
N LYS A 337 -14.06 -13.35 10.20
CA LYS A 337 -12.80 -13.51 10.94
C LYS A 337 -11.62 -13.76 10.01
N LEU A 338 -10.45 -13.25 10.40
CA LEU A 338 -9.18 -13.54 9.75
C LEU A 338 -8.62 -14.90 10.19
N VAL A 339 -7.98 -15.57 9.25
CA VAL A 339 -7.21 -16.80 9.47
C VAL A 339 -5.94 -16.69 8.63
N LEU A 340 -4.83 -16.38 9.30
CA LEU A 340 -3.51 -16.40 8.68
C LEU A 340 -3.06 -17.85 8.47
N VAL A 341 -2.45 -18.11 7.31
CA VAL A 341 -1.70 -19.35 7.06
C VAL A 341 -0.26 -19.13 7.52
N LYS A 342 0.00 -19.41 8.79
CA LYS A 342 1.33 -19.26 9.38
C LYS A 342 2.29 -20.26 8.78
N GLY A 343 3.46 -19.85 8.30
CA GLY A 343 4.51 -20.77 7.83
C GLY A 343 4.99 -21.73 8.94
N THR A 344 4.79 -21.40 10.20
CA THR A 344 5.29 -22.14 11.37
C THR A 344 4.30 -23.13 11.97
N GLU A 345 2.99 -22.95 11.74
CA GLU A 345 1.95 -23.79 12.36
C GLU A 345 0.79 -24.08 11.41
N ARG A 346 0.45 -25.37 11.27
CA ARG A 346 -0.72 -25.77 10.48
C ARG A 346 -2.01 -25.26 11.13
N PRO A 347 -2.99 -24.76 10.35
CA PRO A 347 -4.28 -24.36 10.90
C PRO A 347 -4.94 -25.49 11.72
N SER A 348 -5.20 -25.25 13.01
CA SER A 348 -5.76 -26.26 13.93
C SER A 348 -7.02 -26.94 13.38
N LYS A 349 -7.14 -28.27 13.60
CA LYS A 349 -8.36 -29.05 13.30
C LYS A 349 -9.63 -28.43 13.93
N LYS A 350 -9.52 -27.71 15.07
CA LYS A 350 -10.65 -27.03 15.74
C LYS A 350 -11.19 -25.84 14.95
N LEU A 351 -10.38 -25.18 14.13
CA LEU A 351 -10.78 -24.05 13.28
C LEU A 351 -11.83 -24.47 12.23
N GLY A 352 -11.83 -25.74 11.83
CA GLY A 352 -12.70 -26.31 10.80
C GLY A 352 -14.16 -26.60 11.21
N LYS A 353 -14.47 -26.65 12.52
CA LYS A 353 -15.85 -26.87 12.98
C LYS A 353 -16.70 -25.59 12.98
N THR A 354 -16.07 -24.41 13.06
CA THR A 354 -16.77 -23.13 13.27
C THR A 354 -16.81 -22.23 12.02
N TYR A 355 -15.84 -22.34 11.10
CA TYR A 355 -15.69 -21.43 9.95
C TYR A 355 -15.34 -22.18 8.66
N LYS A 356 -16.35 -22.38 7.79
CA LYS A 356 -16.20 -23.18 6.55
C LYS A 356 -16.17 -22.37 5.26
N ASN A 357 -16.67 -21.13 5.24
CA ASN A 357 -16.81 -20.37 4.00
C ASN A 357 -15.72 -19.29 3.94
N VAL A 358 -14.62 -19.56 3.23
CA VAL A 358 -13.68 -18.52 2.80
C VAL A 358 -14.45 -17.59 1.88
N VAL A 359 -14.43 -16.29 2.17
CA VAL A 359 -15.14 -15.26 1.40
C VAL A 359 -14.18 -14.28 0.72
N LEU A 360 -12.97 -14.10 1.26
CA LEU A 360 -11.93 -13.25 0.70
C LEU A 360 -10.56 -13.79 1.10
N VAL A 361 -9.54 -13.45 0.32
CA VAL A 361 -8.13 -13.70 0.59
C VAL A 361 -7.39 -12.38 0.50
N LEU A 362 -6.55 -12.11 1.49
CA LEU A 362 -5.61 -11.01 1.54
C LEU A 362 -4.26 -11.60 1.15
N ASN A 363 -3.66 -11.06 0.09
CA ASN A 363 -2.38 -11.51 -0.43
C ASN A 363 -1.30 -10.54 0.03
N ASN A 364 -0.40 -11.01 0.89
CA ASN A 364 0.81 -10.28 1.19
C ASN A 364 1.86 -10.62 0.13
N ALA A 365 2.46 -9.61 -0.49
CA ALA A 365 3.59 -9.81 -1.38
C ALA A 365 4.89 -9.77 -0.60
N PRO A 366 5.88 -10.60 -0.99
CA PRO A 366 7.27 -10.36 -0.60
C PRO A 366 7.81 -9.10 -1.27
N SER A 367 8.96 -8.64 -0.78
CA SER A 367 9.51 -7.31 -1.05
C SER A 367 10.71 -7.31 -1.98
N VAL A 368 11.12 -6.11 -2.41
CA VAL A 368 12.40 -5.90 -3.10
C VAL A 368 13.55 -5.82 -2.10
N VAL A 369 13.32 -5.28 -0.89
CA VAL A 369 14.33 -5.23 0.16
C VAL A 369 14.87 -6.61 0.53
N THR A 370 16.14 -6.65 0.92
CA THR A 370 16.91 -7.89 1.02
C THR A 370 16.73 -8.62 2.35
N VAL A 371 15.51 -8.62 2.93
CA VAL A 371 15.17 -9.50 4.08
C VAL A 371 15.13 -10.95 3.62
N HIS A 372 14.48 -11.16 2.48
CA HIS A 372 14.49 -12.39 1.72
C HIS A 372 15.05 -12.09 0.33
N ASN A 373 15.04 -13.08 -0.57
CA ASN A 373 15.40 -12.81 -1.94
C ASN A 373 14.48 -11.72 -2.52
N PRO A 374 15.01 -10.68 -3.19
CA PRO A 374 14.19 -9.64 -3.80
C PRO A 374 13.16 -10.21 -4.76
N ALA A 375 11.95 -9.68 -4.71
CA ALA A 375 10.78 -10.31 -5.28
C ALA A 375 9.74 -9.30 -5.78
N PHE A 376 8.95 -9.71 -6.78
CA PHE A 376 7.73 -9.00 -7.19
C PHE A 376 6.74 -9.97 -7.87
N ARG A 377 5.50 -9.53 -8.08
CA ARG A 377 4.45 -10.35 -8.71
C ARG A 377 3.88 -9.73 -9.96
N ILE A 378 3.63 -10.57 -10.96
CA ILE A 378 2.75 -10.23 -12.09
C ILE A 378 1.44 -10.99 -11.92
N TYR A 379 0.35 -10.26 -11.74
CA TYR A 379 -0.99 -10.81 -11.66
C TYR A 379 -1.65 -10.85 -13.03
N GLU A 380 -2.48 -11.86 -13.25
CA GLU A 380 -3.36 -11.99 -14.41
C GLU A 380 -4.82 -11.87 -13.98
N TYR A 381 -5.64 -11.15 -14.75
CA TYR A 381 -7.05 -10.95 -14.47
C TYR A 381 -7.90 -11.00 -15.75
N SER A 382 -9.18 -11.37 -15.60
CA SER A 382 -10.11 -11.44 -16.73
C SER A 382 -10.42 -10.06 -17.28
N THR A 383 -10.30 -9.91 -18.61
CA THR A 383 -10.76 -8.73 -19.35
C THR A 383 -12.12 -8.96 -20.02
N HIS A 384 -12.75 -10.13 -19.81
CA HIS A 384 -14.09 -10.39 -20.32
C HIS A 384 -15.13 -9.54 -19.61
N THR A 385 -16.10 -9.03 -20.37
CA THR A 385 -17.13 -8.11 -19.87
C THR A 385 -17.91 -8.65 -18.67
N GLU A 386 -18.17 -9.96 -18.62
CA GLU A 386 -19.01 -10.59 -17.58
C GLU A 386 -18.30 -10.79 -16.24
N ASP A 387 -16.98 -11.02 -16.24
CA ASP A 387 -16.19 -11.28 -15.03
C ASP A 387 -14.94 -10.40 -14.93
N PHE A 388 -14.99 -9.21 -15.55
CA PHE A 388 -13.90 -8.24 -15.63
C PHE A 388 -13.24 -7.98 -14.27
N GLY A 389 -11.92 -8.10 -14.18
CA GLY A 389 -11.19 -7.93 -12.91
C GLY A 389 -11.16 -9.19 -12.03
N THR A 390 -11.69 -10.33 -12.48
CA THR A 390 -11.48 -11.61 -11.79
C THR A 390 -10.01 -12.00 -11.85
N LEU A 391 -9.34 -12.08 -10.70
CA LEU A 391 -7.97 -12.59 -10.62
C LEU A 391 -7.94 -14.06 -11.09
N LEU A 392 -7.10 -14.30 -12.09
CA LEU A 392 -6.91 -15.60 -12.73
C LEU A 392 -5.69 -16.30 -12.14
N ASP A 393 -4.54 -15.63 -12.12
CA ASP A 393 -3.27 -16.18 -11.62
C ASP A 393 -2.37 -15.07 -11.06
N TYR A 394 -1.27 -15.44 -10.44
CA TYR A 394 -0.08 -14.60 -10.36
C TYR A 394 1.18 -15.44 -10.53
N THR A 395 2.19 -14.83 -11.13
CA THR A 395 3.54 -15.37 -11.21
C THR A 395 4.41 -14.62 -10.21
N GLN A 396 4.99 -15.34 -9.26
CA GLN A 396 5.97 -14.83 -8.31
C GLN A 396 7.35 -14.87 -8.97
N TYR A 397 8.00 -13.72 -9.08
CA TYR A 397 9.38 -13.60 -9.53
C TYR A 397 10.27 -13.35 -8.34
N TYR A 398 11.50 -13.86 -8.42
CA TYR A 398 12.54 -13.59 -7.44
C TYR A 398 13.91 -13.58 -8.11
N THR A 399 14.90 -13.04 -7.41
CA THR A 399 16.31 -13.15 -7.78
C THR A 399 17.08 -13.78 -6.63
N ASN A 400 17.89 -14.79 -6.91
CA ASN A 400 18.77 -15.37 -5.90
C ASN A 400 19.89 -14.38 -5.59
N LEU A 401 19.79 -13.69 -4.45
CA LEU A 401 20.68 -12.58 -4.11
C LEU A 401 22.13 -13.04 -3.91
N THR A 402 22.32 -14.21 -3.27
CA THR A 402 23.64 -14.81 -3.06
C THR A 402 24.32 -15.08 -4.40
N GLU A 403 23.63 -15.77 -5.31
CA GLU A 403 24.16 -16.07 -6.65
C GLU A 403 24.41 -14.80 -7.47
N ALA A 404 23.52 -13.80 -7.36
CA ALA A 404 23.66 -12.54 -8.06
C ALA A 404 24.92 -11.79 -7.62
N ASN A 405 25.20 -11.75 -6.31
CA ASN A 405 26.40 -11.16 -5.75
C ASN A 405 27.68 -11.91 -6.16
N GLU A 406 27.66 -13.25 -6.13
CA GLU A 406 28.79 -14.09 -6.57
C GLU A 406 29.13 -13.88 -8.05
N LYS A 407 28.10 -13.77 -8.91
CA LYS A 407 28.26 -13.61 -10.36
C LYS A 407 28.38 -12.16 -10.81
N GLY A 408 28.13 -11.20 -9.92
CA GLY A 408 28.08 -9.77 -10.25
C GLY A 408 26.94 -9.39 -11.21
N LYS A 409 25.88 -10.19 -11.29
CA LYS A 409 24.74 -9.98 -12.21
C LYS A 409 23.43 -10.47 -11.61
N LEU A 410 22.40 -9.61 -11.61
CA LEU A 410 21.04 -9.99 -11.23
C LEU A 410 20.37 -10.83 -12.32
N ARG A 411 19.67 -11.88 -11.88
CA ARG A 411 18.85 -12.74 -12.73
C ARG A 411 17.52 -13.00 -12.04
N TRP A 412 16.46 -12.53 -12.67
CA TRP A 412 15.11 -12.79 -12.25
C TRP A 412 14.60 -14.09 -12.85
N ASP A 413 14.15 -15.00 -11.98
CA ASP A 413 13.56 -16.27 -12.35
C ASP A 413 12.12 -16.35 -11.80
N ILE A 414 11.32 -17.24 -12.38
CA ILE A 414 9.99 -17.56 -11.85
C ILE A 414 10.19 -18.46 -10.64
N GLU A 415 9.71 -18.02 -9.47
CA GLU A 415 9.67 -18.86 -8.28
C GLU A 415 8.54 -19.89 -8.42
N TYR A 416 7.32 -19.41 -8.66
CA TYR A 416 6.15 -20.25 -8.91
C TYR A 416 5.01 -19.48 -9.58
N LYS A 417 4.05 -20.22 -10.15
CA LYS A 417 2.75 -19.71 -10.60
C LYS A 417 1.66 -20.19 -9.65
N ALA A 418 0.82 -19.28 -9.16
CA ALA A 418 -0.12 -19.57 -8.08
C ALA A 418 -1.13 -20.68 -8.43
N ARG A 419 -1.70 -20.64 -9.64
CA ARG A 419 -2.66 -21.67 -10.08
C ARG A 419 -2.05 -23.06 -10.15
N ASP A 420 -0.83 -23.17 -10.69
CA ASP A 420 -0.14 -24.45 -10.84
C ASP A 420 0.31 -24.98 -9.47
N PHE A 421 0.90 -24.10 -8.66
CA PHE A 421 1.37 -24.39 -7.32
C PHE A 421 0.22 -24.84 -6.40
N TYR A 422 -0.83 -24.04 -6.31
CA TYR A 422 -2.01 -24.36 -5.51
C TYR A 422 -2.99 -25.27 -6.25
N LYS A 423 -2.77 -25.72 -7.48
CA LYS A 423 -3.72 -26.57 -8.24
C LYS A 423 -5.16 -26.02 -8.24
N ILE A 424 -5.32 -24.74 -8.56
CA ILE A 424 -6.62 -24.04 -8.61
C ILE A 424 -6.86 -23.40 -9.98
N SER A 425 -8.13 -23.20 -10.33
CA SER A 425 -8.52 -22.70 -11.66
C SER A 425 -8.44 -21.17 -11.80
N LYS A 426 -8.72 -20.44 -10.71
CA LYS A 426 -8.73 -18.98 -10.60
C LYS A 426 -8.40 -18.59 -9.15
N LEU A 427 -8.18 -17.31 -8.86
CA LEU A 427 -7.87 -16.82 -7.51
C LEU A 427 -9.09 -16.25 -6.78
N ARG A 428 -10.26 -16.88 -6.94
CA ARG A 428 -11.51 -16.46 -6.25
C ARG A 428 -11.73 -17.24 -4.96
N SER A 429 -12.60 -16.72 -4.10
CA SER A 429 -12.83 -17.25 -2.75
C SER A 429 -13.22 -18.73 -2.71
N LYS A 430 -13.98 -19.23 -3.70
CA LYS A 430 -14.32 -20.65 -3.84
C LYS A 430 -13.10 -21.53 -4.11
N ASP A 431 -12.14 -21.05 -4.88
CA ASP A 431 -10.92 -21.78 -5.23
C ASP A 431 -9.95 -21.78 -4.06
N TRP A 432 -9.74 -20.62 -3.46
CA TRP A 432 -8.98 -20.47 -2.22
C TRP A 432 -9.56 -21.28 -1.06
N ALA A 433 -10.88 -21.48 -1.00
CA ALA A 433 -11.48 -22.39 -0.03
C ALA A 433 -10.96 -23.84 -0.16
N LYS A 434 -10.65 -24.30 -1.38
CA LYS A 434 -10.05 -25.62 -1.64
C LYS A 434 -8.62 -25.68 -1.08
N VAL A 435 -7.82 -24.63 -1.33
CA VAL A 435 -6.45 -24.50 -0.78
C VAL A 435 -6.49 -24.50 0.74
N PHE A 436 -7.32 -23.64 1.33
CA PHE A 436 -7.52 -23.58 2.77
C PHE A 436 -7.96 -24.91 3.38
N HIS A 437 -8.74 -25.72 2.66
CA HIS A 437 -9.12 -27.06 3.12
C HIS A 437 -7.98 -28.08 3.04
N ARG A 438 -7.11 -27.99 2.02
CA ARG A 438 -5.93 -28.86 1.90
C ARG A 438 -4.88 -28.55 2.96
N PHE A 439 -4.63 -27.27 3.27
CA PHE A 439 -3.76 -26.89 4.39
C PHE A 439 -4.23 -27.43 5.76
N LYS A 440 -5.52 -27.77 5.91
CA LYS A 440 -6.05 -28.43 7.14
C LYS A 440 -5.85 -29.94 7.16
N LYS A 441 -5.72 -30.56 5.99
CA LYS A 441 -5.61 -32.00 5.80
C LYS A 441 -4.12 -32.34 5.57
N PRO A 442 -3.70 -33.60 5.67
CA PRO A 442 -2.28 -33.99 5.59
C PRO A 442 -1.71 -33.88 4.16
N ASP A 443 -1.88 -32.75 3.48
CA ASP A 443 -1.11 -32.41 2.27
C ASP A 443 0.23 -31.81 2.73
N ARG A 444 1.13 -32.70 3.17
CA ARG A 444 2.43 -32.35 3.74
C ARG A 444 3.32 -31.66 2.69
N GLU A 445 3.26 -32.12 1.45
CA GLU A 445 4.08 -31.60 0.35
C GLU A 445 3.69 -30.16 -0.01
N LEU A 446 2.40 -29.86 -0.21
CA LEU A 446 1.95 -28.50 -0.48
C LEU A 446 2.30 -27.55 0.68
N TRP A 447 2.17 -28.04 1.93
CA TRP A 447 2.53 -27.26 3.11
C TRP A 447 4.02 -26.94 3.14
N GLU A 448 4.89 -27.94 3.03
CA GLU A 448 6.35 -27.74 3.08
C GLU A 448 6.84 -26.80 1.97
N LYS A 449 6.30 -26.92 0.75
CA LYS A 449 6.62 -25.99 -0.33
C LYS A 449 6.08 -24.59 -0.06
N TYR A 450 4.88 -24.45 0.51
CA TYR A 450 4.34 -23.15 0.89
C TYR A 450 5.24 -22.47 1.92
N VAL A 451 5.66 -23.18 2.97
CA VAL A 451 6.59 -22.63 3.98
C VAL A 451 7.87 -22.14 3.34
N LYS A 452 8.42 -22.86 2.36
CA LYS A 452 9.60 -22.42 1.62
C LYS A 452 9.36 -21.12 0.84
N HIS A 453 8.21 -20.98 0.19
CA HIS A 453 7.87 -19.78 -0.58
C HIS A 453 7.55 -18.56 0.31
N VAL A 454 7.13 -18.75 1.56
CA VAL A 454 6.91 -17.65 2.51
C VAL A 454 8.15 -16.75 2.62
N ASN A 455 9.35 -17.36 2.58
CA ASN A 455 10.64 -16.66 2.64
C ASN A 455 11.32 -16.56 1.26
N VAL A 456 10.54 -16.58 0.16
CA VAL A 456 11.01 -16.41 -1.22
C VAL A 456 12.15 -17.36 -1.60
N SER A 457 11.94 -18.65 -1.31
CA SER A 457 12.92 -19.71 -1.55
C SER A 457 14.28 -19.51 -0.86
N GLY A 458 14.34 -18.61 0.14
CA GLY A 458 15.41 -18.55 1.12
C GLY A 458 15.47 -19.82 1.96
N THR A 459 16.66 -20.15 2.44
CA THR A 459 16.93 -21.29 3.32
C THR A 459 16.51 -21.03 4.76
#